data_AF-A0A3Q1G7R7-F1
#
_entry.id   AF-A0A3Q1G7R7-F1
#
_cell.length_a   1.000
_cell.length_b   1.000
_cell.length_c   1.000
_cell.angle_alpha   90.00
_cell.angle_beta   90.00
_cell.angle_gamma   90.00
#
_symmetry.space_group_name_H-M   'P 1'
#
loop_
_entity.id
_entity.type
_entity.pdbx_description
1 polymer ?
#
loop_
_entity_poly.entity_id
_entity_poly.type
_entity_poly.pdbx_seq_one_letter_code
_entity_poly.pdbx_strand_id
1 'polypeptide(L)' 'VGFKKNRVLSQWFGFLKTGQAKETETLQESLLYKEDRLGLAAMDKAGKLVFLASEGDHLQFTREWFDANLLPFLR' A
#
# COMPACT_ATOMS: atom_id res chain seq x y z
N VAL A 1 -1.04 -11.04 23.17
CA VAL A 1 -0.64 -9.61 23.07
C VAL A 1 -0.52 -9.27 21.58
N GLY A 2 -1.58 -8.72 21.00
CA GLY A 2 -1.70 -8.50 19.55
C GLY A 2 -1.74 -7.02 19.22
N PHE A 3 -0.58 -6.44 18.91
CA PHE A 3 -0.46 -5.13 18.26
C PHE A 3 0.35 -5.28 16.97
N LYS A 4 -0.21 -6.00 15.99
CA LYS A 4 0.17 -5.86 14.57
C LYS A 4 -1.00 -5.22 13.84
N LYS A 5 -1.20 -3.92 14.02
CA LYS A 5 -2.12 -3.14 13.18
C LYS A 5 -1.49 -1.78 12.89
N ASN A 6 -0.84 -1.74 11.72
CA ASN A 6 -0.61 -0.58 10.85
C ASN A 6 -0.07 0.72 11.47
N ARG A 7 1.25 0.86 11.44
CA ARG A 7 1.85 2.11 10.95
C ARG A 7 2.12 1.86 9.46
N VAL A 8 1.93 2.82 8.55
CA VAL A 8 2.24 2.74 7.09
C VAL A 8 1.06 2.53 6.11
N LEU A 9 -0.20 2.65 6.55
CA LEU A 9 -1.40 2.47 5.68
C LEU A 9 -1.45 3.37 4.42
N SER A 10 -0.99 4.62 4.54
CA SER A 10 -0.96 5.59 3.44
C SER A 10 0.02 5.21 2.32
N GLN A 11 1.12 4.49 2.63
CA GLN A 11 2.07 4.05 1.60
C GLN A 11 1.44 3.06 0.62
N TRP A 12 0.34 2.41 0.99
CA TRP A 12 -0.43 1.49 0.15
C TRP A 12 -1.85 2.01 -0.15
N PHE A 13 -2.00 3.32 -0.33
CA PHE A 13 -3.25 3.98 -0.73
C PHE A 13 -4.45 3.82 0.22
N GLY A 14 -4.25 3.34 1.45
CA GLY A 14 -5.30 3.42 2.47
C GLY A 14 -5.22 4.71 3.28
N PHE A 15 -6.27 5.01 4.04
CA PHE A 15 -6.37 6.27 4.78
C PHE A 15 -7.22 6.14 6.05
N LEU A 16 -7.44 7.26 6.73
CA LEU A 16 -8.41 7.36 7.82
C LEU A 16 -9.83 7.40 7.24
N LYS A 17 -10.77 6.69 7.87
CA LYS A 17 -12.18 6.81 7.48
C LYS A 17 -12.67 8.24 7.66
N THR A 18 -13.53 8.71 6.75
CA THR A 18 -14.06 10.08 6.76
C THR A 18 -14.72 10.45 8.09
N GLY A 19 -14.44 11.67 8.56
CA GLY A 19 -15.08 12.25 9.75
C GLY A 19 -14.37 11.97 11.07
N GLN A 20 -13.23 11.28 11.08
CA GLN A 20 -12.49 10.93 12.29
C GLN A 20 -11.01 10.61 12.01
N ALA A 21 -10.19 10.40 13.06
CA ALA A 21 -8.73 10.25 12.95
C ALA A 21 -8.13 9.00 13.65
N LYS A 22 -8.94 7.95 13.87
CA LYS A 22 -8.58 6.73 14.60
C LYS A 22 -8.73 5.47 13.75
N GLU A 23 -9.91 5.26 13.17
CA GLU A 23 -10.20 4.14 12.28
C GLU A 23 -9.60 4.37 10.90
N THR A 24 -9.17 3.28 10.29
CA THR A 24 -8.55 3.29 8.98
C THR A 24 -9.34 2.43 8.01
N GLU A 25 -9.13 2.70 6.74
CA GLU A 25 -9.62 1.93 5.61
C GLU A 25 -8.46 1.67 4.64
N THR A 26 -8.42 0.47 4.08
CA THR A 26 -7.51 0.07 3.01
C THR A 26 -7.92 0.70 1.67
N LEU A 27 -7.06 0.60 0.65
CA LEU A 27 -7.41 0.98 -0.71
C LEU A 27 -8.75 0.34 -1.13
N GLN A 28 -8.90 -0.98 -0.97
CA GLN A 28 -10.09 -1.74 -1.42
C GLN A 28 -11.37 -1.38 -0.66
N GLU A 29 -11.26 -0.88 0.56
CA GLU A 29 -12.41 -0.42 1.36
C GLU A 29 -12.88 0.99 0.98
N SER A 30 -12.00 1.80 0.38
CA SER A 30 -12.27 3.21 0.05
C SER A 30 -13.27 3.38 -1.10
N LEU A 31 -13.96 4.53 -1.12
CA LEU A 31 -14.79 4.94 -2.26
C LEU A 31 -13.96 5.13 -3.55
N LEU A 32 -12.69 5.55 -3.41
CA LEU A 32 -11.76 5.74 -4.53
C LEU A 32 -11.62 4.47 -5.37
N TYR A 33 -11.51 3.32 -4.71
CA TYR A 33 -11.39 2.01 -5.34
C TYR A 33 -12.75 1.45 -5.76
N LYS A 34 -13.76 1.50 -4.87
CA LYS A 34 -15.09 0.92 -5.13
C LYS A 34 -15.81 1.54 -6.33
N GLU A 35 -15.62 2.84 -6.54
CA GLU A 35 -16.17 3.57 -7.69
C GLU A 35 -15.17 3.68 -8.85
N ASP A 36 -14.00 3.04 -8.72
CA ASP A 36 -12.93 3.00 -9.72
C ASP A 36 -12.52 4.36 -10.31
N ARG A 37 -12.56 5.43 -9.50
CA ARG A 37 -12.42 6.82 -9.97
C ARG A 37 -11.07 7.12 -10.64
N LEU A 38 -10.06 6.30 -10.37
CA LEU A 38 -8.71 6.39 -10.95
C LEU A 38 -8.30 5.13 -11.73
N GLY A 39 -9.21 4.17 -11.94
CA GLY A 39 -8.88 2.88 -12.56
C GLY A 39 -8.12 1.90 -11.66
N LEU A 40 -8.03 2.15 -10.35
CA LEU A 40 -7.28 1.32 -9.41
C LEU A 40 -7.87 -0.08 -9.26
N ALA A 41 -9.19 -0.25 -9.31
CA ALA A 41 -9.83 -1.56 -9.26
C ALA A 41 -9.62 -2.33 -10.56
N ALA A 42 -9.70 -1.65 -11.70
CA ALA A 42 -9.36 -2.25 -12.99
C ALA A 42 -7.88 -2.69 -13.05
N MET A 43 -6.96 -1.87 -12.54
CA MET A 43 -5.54 -2.19 -12.46
C MET A 43 -5.24 -3.35 -11.51
N ASP A 44 -5.87 -3.39 -10.34
CA ASP A 44 -5.73 -4.50 -9.38
C ASP A 44 -6.19 -5.82 -10.01
N LYS A 45 -7.39 -5.82 -10.61
CA LYS A 45 -7.94 -6.99 -11.34
C LYS A 45 -7.05 -7.42 -12.50
N ALA A 46 -6.35 -6.50 -13.14
CA ALA A 46 -5.40 -6.76 -14.21
C ALA A 46 -3.99 -7.14 -13.72
N GLY A 47 -3.77 -7.24 -12.41
CA GLY A 47 -2.46 -7.57 -11.82
C GLY A 47 -1.40 -6.48 -11.98
N LYS A 48 -1.81 -5.21 -12.13
CA LYS A 48 -0.91 -4.06 -12.36
C LYS A 48 -0.51 -3.34 -11.08
N LEU A 49 -1.16 -3.60 -9.95
CA LEU A 49 -0.77 -3.05 -8.66
C LEU A 49 0.18 -4.03 -7.96
N VAL A 50 1.35 -3.54 -7.58
CA VAL A 50 2.34 -4.32 -6.82
C VAL A 50 2.58 -3.63 -5.49
N PHE A 51 2.33 -4.35 -4.40
CA PHE A 51 2.52 -3.85 -3.04
C PHE A 51 3.71 -4.57 -2.40
N LEU A 52 4.81 -3.82 -2.21
CA LEU A 52 6.03 -4.31 -1.58
C LEU A 52 6.18 -3.71 -0.19
N ALA A 53 6.81 -4.46 0.72
CA ALA A 53 7.20 -4.00 2.04
C ALA A 53 8.66 -4.39 2.34
N SER A 54 9.37 -3.51 3.03
CA SER A 54 10.68 -3.78 3.63
C SER A 54 10.61 -3.55 5.13
N GLU A 55 11.46 -4.24 5.89
CA GLU A 55 11.70 -3.89 7.28
C GLU A 55 12.64 -2.68 7.35
N GLY A 56 12.36 -1.74 8.25
CA GLY A 56 13.12 -0.49 8.40
C GLY A 56 12.21 0.70 8.71
N ASP A 57 12.82 1.83 9.06
CA ASP A 57 12.12 3.12 9.12
C ASP A 57 11.98 3.73 7.70
N HIS A 58 11.47 4.95 7.61
CA HIS A 58 11.21 5.63 6.35
C HIS A 58 12.44 5.67 5.42
N LEU A 59 12.29 5.09 4.22
CA LEU A 59 13.32 4.98 3.18
C LEU A 59 14.54 4.12 3.58
N GLN A 60 14.42 3.31 4.63
CA GLN A 60 15.43 2.37 5.03
C GLN A 60 15.13 0.98 4.46
N PHE A 61 15.99 0.51 3.55
CA PHE A 61 15.99 -0.85 3.04
C PHE A 61 17.42 -1.26 2.69
N THR A 62 17.71 -2.56 2.73
CA THR A 62 19.04 -3.05 2.39
C THR A 62 19.26 -3.08 0.88
N ARG A 63 20.52 -3.15 0.46
CA ARG A 63 20.86 -3.28 -0.95
C ARG A 63 20.32 -4.58 -1.55
N GLU A 64 20.38 -5.67 -0.78
CA GLU A 64 19.88 -6.98 -1.17
C GLU A 64 18.37 -6.95 -1.41
N TRP A 65 17.61 -6.27 -0.54
CA TRP A 65 16.17 -6.09 -0.73
C TRP A 65 15.86 -5.27 -1.99
N PHE A 66 16.58 -4.17 -2.22
CA PHE A 66 16.41 -3.35 -3.42
C PHE A 66 16.68 -4.14 -4.71
N ASP A 67 17.80 -4.88 -4.74
CA ASP A 67 18.20 -5.66 -5.92
C ASP A 67 17.21 -6.79 -6.21
N ALA A 68 16.65 -7.42 -5.17
CA ALA A 68 15.68 -8.50 -5.32
C ALA A 68 14.27 -8.01 -5.71
N ASN A 69 13.83 -6.85 -5.19
CA ASN A 69 12.41 -6.45 -5.28
C ASN A 69 12.14 -5.25 -6.19
N LEU A 70 13.10 -4.34 -6.40
CA LEU A 70 12.89 -3.14 -7.22
C LEU A 70 13.60 -3.19 -8.58
N LEU A 71 14.82 -3.73 -8.65
CA LEU A 71 15.53 -3.84 -9.94
C LEU A 71 14.74 -4.59 -11.03
N PRO A 72 13.92 -5.63 -10.74
CA PRO A 72 13.12 -6.28 -11.77
C PRO A 72 12.14 -5.35 -12.52
N PHE A 73 11.77 -4.21 -11.94
CA PHE A 73 10.88 -3.22 -12.56
C PHE A 73 11.61 -2.15 -13.39
N LEU A 74 12.94 -2.11 -13.33
CA LEU A 74 13.77 -1.06 -13.94
C LEU A 74 14.64 -1.57 -15.10
N ARG A 75 14.54 -2.85 -15.43
CA ARG A 75 15.33 -3.51 -16.48
C ARG A 75 14.58 -3.59 -17.79
#